data_AF-T1AGX5-F1
#
_entry.id   AF-T1AGX5-F1
#
_cell.length_a   1.000
_cell.length_b   1.000
_cell.length_c   1.000
_cell.angle_alpha   90.00
_cell.angle_beta   90.00
_cell.angle_gamma   90.00
#
_symmetry.space_group_name_H-M   'P 1'
#
loop_
_entity.id
_entity.type
_entity.pdbx_description
1 polymer ?
#
loop_
_entity_poly.entity_id
_entity_poly.type
_entity_poly.pdbx_seq_one_letter_code
_entity_poly.pdbx_strand_id
1 'polypeptide(L)'
;MRRLSIIDLATGHQPVCSEDGRIHTILNGEIYNYQQLRRDLESRGHTFKTATDTETIVHLYEEYGEDLVHHLRGMFALAVWDGRRRRLLLARDRLGIKPLYYHVRPGGLAFASELKALLQLPEIERALNWGALDHLLTFLVTPPAQSIVAGVNKLEPGQLLTVAPGRAPQIRRYWQVRFQPDDRITEPQVIERLRAMLVESVALHRVSEVPVGAFLSGGLDSSAVAAAMAWQTSRPIKTFTIGFRDPRYDESGHARRMAAVLGSDHHELVLDPDITGYLDDIAWHLDEPFGDSSAIPTYMVSKLAAQQVTVVLS
;
A
#
# COMPACT_ATOMS: atom_id res chain seq x y z
N MET A 1 -13.75 -10.36 2.50
CA MET A 1 -12.98 -9.09 2.62
C MET A 1 -12.90 -8.74 4.09
N ARG A 2 -11.71 -8.38 4.60
CA ARG A 2 -11.52 -7.85 5.97
C ARG A 2 -11.17 -6.37 5.83
N ARG A 3 -11.86 -5.49 6.57
CA ARG A 3 -11.67 -4.04 6.51
C ARG A 3 -10.86 -3.56 7.71
N LEU A 4 -9.78 -2.81 7.44
CA LEU A 4 -9.19 -1.91 8.42
C LEU A 4 -9.84 -0.54 8.20
N SER A 5 -10.69 -0.10 9.12
CA SER A 5 -11.46 1.13 8.97
C SER A 5 -10.58 2.34 9.31
N ILE A 6 -10.23 3.15 8.30
CA ILE A 6 -9.35 4.34 8.43
C ILE A 6 -10.09 5.63 8.08
N ILE A 7 -10.89 5.61 6.99
CA ILE A 7 -11.73 6.71 6.51
C ILE A 7 -13.18 6.24 6.47
N ASP A 8 -14.10 7.07 6.98
CA ASP A 8 -15.53 6.79 7.08
C ASP A 8 -15.82 5.48 7.85
N LEU A 9 -15.53 5.49 9.15
CA LEU A 9 -15.69 4.32 10.01
C LEU A 9 -17.11 3.72 9.96
N ALA A 10 -18.13 4.57 9.81
CA ALA A 10 -19.53 4.20 9.92
C ALA A 10 -20.12 3.63 8.63
N THR A 11 -19.86 4.24 7.47
CA THR A 11 -20.53 3.86 6.20
C THR A 11 -19.60 3.26 5.16
N GLY A 12 -18.27 3.29 5.35
CA GLY A 12 -17.30 2.80 4.37
C GLY A 12 -17.17 1.28 4.25
N HIS A 13 -18.25 0.53 4.51
CA HIS A 13 -18.28 -0.91 4.30
C HIS A 13 -18.08 -1.26 2.83
N GLN A 14 -17.35 -2.34 2.57
CA GLN A 14 -17.09 -2.83 1.22
C GLN A 14 -17.72 -4.22 1.04
N PRO A 15 -18.18 -4.59 -0.18
CA PRO A 15 -18.06 -3.83 -1.44
C PRO A 15 -18.95 -2.59 -1.51
N VAL A 16 -18.43 -1.52 -2.12
CA VAL A 16 -19.20 -0.31 -2.45
C VAL A 16 -19.80 -0.47 -3.84
N CYS A 17 -20.99 0.09 -4.09
CA CYS A 17 -21.65 0.03 -5.39
C CYS A 17 -22.11 1.40 -5.91
N SER A 18 -22.24 1.51 -7.23
CA SER A 18 -22.83 2.67 -7.91
C SER A 18 -24.28 2.93 -7.48
N GLU A 19 -24.85 4.07 -7.88
CA GLU A 19 -26.23 4.47 -7.59
C GLU A 19 -27.21 3.39 -8.00
N ASP A 20 -27.01 2.84 -9.19
CA ASP A 20 -27.84 1.78 -9.80
C ASP A 20 -27.50 0.36 -9.34
N GLY A 21 -26.47 0.21 -8.49
CA GLY A 21 -26.03 -1.07 -7.94
C GLY A 21 -25.46 -2.05 -8.97
N ARG A 22 -25.02 -1.59 -10.15
CA ARG A 22 -24.50 -2.48 -11.21
C ARG A 22 -22.97 -2.53 -11.27
N ILE A 23 -22.30 -1.51 -10.74
CA ILE A 23 -20.84 -1.49 -10.61
C ILE A 23 -20.52 -1.65 -9.14
N HIS A 24 -19.60 -2.56 -8.82
CA HIS A 24 -19.13 -2.81 -7.46
C HIS A 24 -17.63 -2.66 -7.39
N THR A 25 -17.11 -2.17 -6.26
CA THR A 25 -15.68 -2.11 -6.02
C THR A 25 -15.29 -2.59 -4.63
N ILE A 26 -14.08 -3.14 -4.56
CA ILE A 26 -13.33 -3.33 -3.32
C ILE A 26 -11.94 -2.70 -3.49
N LEU A 27 -11.41 -2.16 -2.40
CA LEU A 27 -10.14 -1.44 -2.33
C LEU A 27 -9.37 -1.91 -1.09
N ASN A 28 -8.15 -2.40 -1.31
CA ASN A 28 -7.10 -2.40 -0.29
C ASN A 28 -6.15 -1.24 -0.60
N GLY A 29 -6.25 -0.14 0.15
CA GLY A 29 -5.55 1.09 -0.21
C GLY A 29 -6.24 2.33 0.33
N GLU A 30 -5.73 3.47 -0.13
CA GLU A 30 -6.24 4.80 0.12
C GLU A 30 -6.11 5.65 -1.14
N ILE A 31 -7.17 6.36 -1.52
CA ILE A 31 -7.16 7.33 -2.62
C ILE A 31 -7.03 8.75 -2.04
N TYR A 32 -5.81 9.27 -1.95
CA TYR A 32 -5.52 10.54 -1.27
C TYR A 32 -6.22 11.77 -1.87
N ASN A 33 -6.51 11.77 -3.17
CA ASN A 33 -7.21 12.88 -3.83
C ASN A 33 -8.74 12.70 -3.91
N TYR A 34 -9.32 11.76 -3.16
CA TYR A 34 -10.76 11.42 -3.27
C TYR A 34 -11.69 12.63 -3.03
N GLN A 35 -11.34 13.55 -2.12
CA GLN A 35 -12.18 14.72 -1.84
C GLN A 35 -12.28 15.69 -3.03
N GLN A 36 -11.21 15.81 -3.82
CA GLN A 36 -11.25 16.58 -5.06
C GLN A 36 -12.09 15.84 -6.11
N LEU A 37 -11.79 14.55 -6.32
CA LEU A 37 -12.49 13.71 -7.29
C LEU A 37 -14.00 13.66 -7.02
N ARG A 38 -14.39 13.53 -5.75
CA ARG A 38 -15.79 13.55 -5.30
C ARG A 38 -16.49 14.84 -5.71
N ARG A 39 -15.91 16.00 -5.42
CA ARG A 39 -16.51 17.30 -5.82
C ARG A 39 -16.68 17.39 -7.33
N ASP A 40 -15.69 16.94 -8.10
CA ASP A 40 -15.76 16.92 -9.56
C ASP A 40 -16.83 15.96 -10.08
N LEU A 41 -17.06 14.83 -9.41
CA LEU A 41 -18.09 13.85 -9.76
C LEU A 41 -19.50 14.31 -9.36
N GLU A 42 -19.67 14.88 -8.16
CA GLU A 42 -20.93 15.49 -7.70
C GLU A 42 -21.36 16.61 -8.65
N SER A 43 -20.42 17.43 -9.16
CA SER A 43 -20.69 18.45 -10.17
C SER A 43 -21.18 17.91 -11.52
N ARG A 44 -20.94 16.62 -11.78
CA ARG A 44 -21.38 15.87 -12.96
C ARG A 44 -22.65 15.05 -12.72
N GLY A 45 -23.22 15.13 -11.52
CA GLY A 45 -24.50 14.50 -11.16
C GLY A 45 -24.38 13.16 -10.42
N HIS A 46 -23.18 12.72 -10.06
CA HIS A 46 -22.99 11.54 -9.21
C HIS A 46 -23.48 11.79 -7.79
N THR A 47 -24.11 10.80 -7.17
CA THR A 47 -24.64 10.87 -5.81
C THR A 47 -23.99 9.80 -4.93
N PHE A 48 -23.15 10.25 -4.00
CA PHE A 48 -22.44 9.41 -3.06
C PHE A 48 -23.30 9.03 -1.86
N LYS A 49 -23.21 7.77 -1.42
CA LYS A 49 -23.93 7.17 -0.28
C LYS A 49 -23.07 7.12 0.99
N THR A 50 -21.76 7.18 0.84
CA THR A 50 -20.76 7.05 1.91
C THR A 50 -19.80 8.23 1.86
N ALA A 51 -18.89 8.34 2.84
CA ALA A 51 -17.80 9.31 2.83
C ALA A 51 -16.43 8.67 2.55
N THR A 52 -16.38 7.36 2.29
CA THR A 52 -15.12 6.67 1.98
C THR A 52 -14.57 7.08 0.62
N ASP A 53 -13.25 7.17 0.55
CA ASP A 53 -12.48 7.27 -0.67
C ASP A 53 -12.81 6.16 -1.69
N THR A 54 -13.18 4.97 -1.21
CA THR A 54 -13.51 3.80 -2.03
C THR A 54 -14.68 4.05 -2.99
N GLU A 55 -15.71 4.80 -2.58
CA GLU A 55 -16.88 5.08 -3.42
C GLU A 55 -16.54 5.91 -4.66
N THR A 56 -15.50 6.73 -4.58
CA THR A 56 -15.00 7.51 -5.72
C THR A 56 -14.66 6.61 -6.91
N ILE A 57 -14.24 5.36 -6.66
CA ILE A 57 -13.82 4.42 -7.70
C ILE A 57 -15.00 4.00 -8.59
N VAL A 58 -16.19 3.75 -8.02
CA VAL A 58 -17.34 3.30 -8.84
C VAL A 58 -17.80 4.41 -9.79
N HIS A 59 -17.88 5.64 -9.29
CA HIS A 59 -18.28 6.80 -10.10
C HIS A 59 -17.21 7.19 -11.13
N LEU A 60 -15.92 7.10 -10.80
CA LEU A 60 -14.86 7.28 -11.80
C LEU A 60 -14.91 6.22 -12.88
N TYR A 61 -15.24 4.96 -12.54
CA TYR A 61 -15.39 3.90 -13.53
C TYR A 61 -16.60 4.17 -14.45
N GLU A 62 -17.69 4.76 -13.95
CA GLU A 62 -18.82 5.17 -14.80
C GLU A 62 -18.43 6.22 -15.83
N GLU A 63 -17.60 7.19 -15.44
CA GLU A 63 -17.14 8.29 -16.30
C GLU A 63 -16.04 7.89 -17.29
N TYR A 64 -15.05 7.13 -16.81
CA TYR A 64 -13.78 6.91 -17.52
C TYR A 64 -13.50 5.44 -17.84
N GLY A 65 -14.32 4.51 -17.36
CA GLY A 65 -14.05 3.07 -17.49
C GLY A 65 -12.69 2.71 -16.89
N GLU A 66 -11.89 1.94 -17.64
CA GLU A 66 -10.56 1.51 -17.19
C GLU A 66 -9.57 2.66 -16.99
N ASP A 67 -9.80 3.80 -17.64
CA ASP A 67 -8.88 4.93 -17.58
C ASP A 67 -9.03 5.73 -16.27
N LEU A 68 -9.94 5.32 -15.37
CA LEU A 68 -10.08 5.86 -14.01
C LEU A 68 -8.74 5.91 -13.26
N VAL A 69 -7.84 4.96 -13.52
CA VAL A 69 -6.54 4.85 -12.84
C VAL A 69 -5.61 6.03 -13.11
N HIS A 70 -5.85 6.78 -14.19
CA HIS A 70 -5.11 8.01 -14.48
C HIS A 70 -5.51 9.17 -13.55
N HIS A 71 -6.69 9.09 -12.93
CA HIS A 71 -7.22 10.09 -12.01
C HIS A 71 -6.89 9.79 -10.54
N LEU A 72 -6.53 8.56 -10.21
CA LEU A 72 -6.22 8.14 -8.84
C LEU A 72 -4.82 8.60 -8.42
N ARG A 73 -4.74 9.27 -7.25
CA ARG A 73 -3.50 9.50 -6.49
C ARG A 73 -3.64 8.74 -5.18
N GLY A 74 -2.88 7.65 -5.00
CA GLY A 74 -3.06 6.77 -3.86
C GLY A 74 -2.15 5.55 -3.89
N MET A 75 -2.15 4.79 -2.80
CA MET A 75 -1.65 3.41 -2.75
C MET A 75 -2.86 2.48 -2.84
N PHE A 76 -2.88 1.51 -3.75
CA PHE A 76 -4.08 0.70 -3.95
C PHE A 76 -3.83 -0.62 -4.67
N ALA A 77 -4.57 -1.62 -4.23
CA ALA A 77 -4.97 -2.78 -5.01
C ALA A 77 -6.50 -2.79 -5.01
N LEU A 78 -7.11 -2.57 -6.18
CA LEU A 78 -8.56 -2.46 -6.31
C LEU A 78 -9.12 -3.50 -7.28
N ALA A 79 -10.39 -3.82 -7.10
CA ALA A 79 -11.18 -4.59 -8.04
C ALA A 79 -12.48 -3.83 -8.34
N VAL A 80 -12.88 -3.80 -9.61
CA VAL A 80 -14.17 -3.29 -10.07
C VAL A 80 -14.88 -4.41 -10.83
N TRP A 81 -16.10 -4.74 -10.40
CA TRP A 81 -17.01 -5.62 -11.12
C TRP A 81 -18.07 -4.78 -11.83
N ASP A 82 -18.05 -4.81 -13.16
CA ASP A 82 -19.07 -4.21 -14.02
C ASP A 82 -20.09 -5.29 -14.40
N GLY A 83 -21.25 -5.27 -13.73
CA GLY A 83 -22.32 -6.22 -13.96
C GLY A 83 -22.98 -6.08 -15.34
N ARG A 84 -22.97 -4.89 -15.94
CA ARG A 84 -23.54 -4.66 -17.29
C ARG A 84 -22.68 -5.33 -18.36
N ARG A 85 -21.35 -5.20 -18.24
CA ARG A 85 -20.38 -5.79 -19.19
C ARG A 85 -19.92 -7.19 -18.80
N ARG A 86 -20.33 -7.69 -17.62
CA ARG A 86 -19.85 -8.92 -16.99
C ARG A 86 -18.32 -8.97 -16.97
N ARG A 87 -17.71 -7.89 -16.48
CA ARG A 87 -16.26 -7.68 -16.55
C ARG A 87 -15.68 -7.39 -15.18
N LEU A 88 -14.58 -8.07 -14.87
CA LEU A 88 -13.72 -7.76 -13.74
C LEU A 88 -12.53 -6.93 -14.23
N LEU A 89 -12.27 -5.81 -13.55
CA LEU A 89 -11.06 -5.02 -13.65
C LEU A 89 -10.32 -5.11 -12.32
N LEU A 90 -9.06 -5.52 -12.36
CA LEU A 90 -8.12 -5.39 -11.25
C LEU A 90 -7.11 -4.31 -11.59
N ALA A 91 -6.73 -3.48 -10.61
CA ALA A 91 -5.67 -2.48 -10.80
C ALA A 91 -4.77 -2.42 -9.57
N ARG A 92 -3.47 -2.28 -9.82
CA ARG A 92 -2.46 -2.04 -8.78
C ARG A 92 -1.85 -0.66 -8.97
N ASP A 93 -1.56 0.04 -7.88
CA ASP A 93 -1.02 1.39 -7.90
C ASP A 93 0.33 1.48 -8.63
N ARG A 94 0.74 2.71 -8.92
CA ARG A 94 1.90 3.05 -9.76
C ARG A 94 3.19 2.37 -9.29
N LEU A 95 3.40 2.26 -7.98
CA LEU A 95 4.62 1.69 -7.39
C LEU A 95 4.39 0.29 -6.79
N GLY A 96 3.15 -0.22 -6.83
CA GLY A 96 2.79 -1.52 -6.30
C GLY A 96 2.87 -1.61 -4.79
N ILE A 97 2.58 -0.50 -4.09
CA ILE A 97 2.63 -0.42 -2.61
C ILE A 97 1.71 -1.47 -1.99
N LYS A 98 0.48 -1.62 -2.52
CA LYS A 98 -0.45 -2.63 -2.03
C LYS A 98 -0.31 -3.95 -2.82
N PRO A 99 -0.22 -5.11 -2.14
CA PRO A 99 -0.05 -6.39 -2.82
C PRO A 99 -1.34 -6.85 -3.51
N LEU A 100 -1.18 -7.54 -4.64
CA LEU A 100 -2.28 -8.13 -5.40
C LEU A 100 -1.81 -9.37 -6.14
N TYR A 101 -2.24 -10.52 -5.63
CA TYR A 101 -2.02 -11.84 -6.20
C TYR A 101 -3.23 -12.27 -7.01
N TYR A 102 -2.99 -13.07 -8.06
CA TYR A 102 -4.05 -13.69 -8.83
C TYR A 102 -3.67 -15.07 -9.37
N HIS A 103 -4.70 -15.89 -9.58
CA HIS A 103 -4.62 -17.20 -10.20
C HIS A 103 -5.68 -17.30 -11.30
N VAL A 104 -5.25 -17.63 -12.51
CA VAL A 104 -6.15 -17.83 -13.66
C VAL A 104 -6.63 -19.28 -13.63
N ARG A 105 -7.94 -19.48 -13.74
CA ARG A 105 -8.58 -20.80 -13.66
C ARG A 105 -9.63 -20.98 -14.76
N PRO A 106 -10.06 -22.22 -15.07
CA PRO A 106 -11.20 -22.44 -15.94
C PRO A 106 -12.42 -21.64 -15.45
N GLY A 107 -12.99 -20.82 -16.33
CA GLY A 107 -14.17 -20.00 -16.03
C GLY A 107 -13.91 -18.64 -15.38
N GLY A 108 -12.66 -18.26 -15.08
CA GLY A 108 -12.38 -16.91 -14.57
C GLY A 108 -11.03 -16.76 -13.87
N LEU A 109 -11.06 -16.07 -12.73
CA LEU A 109 -9.87 -15.67 -11.98
C LEU A 109 -10.18 -15.61 -10.48
N ALA A 110 -9.23 -16.03 -9.65
CA ALA A 110 -9.21 -15.75 -8.22
C ALA A 110 -8.12 -14.71 -7.91
N PHE A 111 -8.38 -13.80 -6.97
CA PHE A 111 -7.40 -12.80 -6.55
C PHE A 111 -7.49 -12.52 -5.06
N ALA A 112 -6.39 -12.07 -4.47
CA ALA A 112 -6.30 -11.69 -3.07
C ALA A 112 -5.14 -10.71 -2.84
N SER A 113 -5.16 -9.98 -1.73
CA SER A 113 -4.00 -9.21 -1.30
C SER A 113 -2.88 -10.07 -0.73
N GLU A 114 -3.18 -11.29 -0.30
CA GLU A 114 -2.28 -12.19 0.42
C GLU A 114 -2.28 -13.57 -0.25
N LEU A 115 -1.09 -14.16 -0.44
CA LEU A 115 -0.91 -15.46 -1.09
C LEU A 115 -1.63 -16.57 -0.31
N LYS A 116 -1.54 -16.56 1.03
CA LYS A 116 -2.16 -17.56 1.92
C LYS A 116 -3.67 -17.70 1.71
N ALA A 117 -4.35 -16.66 1.25
CA ALA A 117 -5.78 -16.69 0.95
C ALA A 117 -6.07 -17.49 -0.32
N LEU A 118 -5.23 -17.37 -1.36
CA LEU A 118 -5.33 -18.18 -2.57
C LEU A 118 -5.00 -19.65 -2.31
N LEU A 119 -4.04 -19.93 -1.42
CA LEU A 119 -3.67 -21.31 -1.04
C LEU A 119 -4.77 -22.10 -0.31
N GLN A 120 -5.91 -21.47 -0.03
CA GLN A 120 -7.10 -22.16 0.47
C GLN A 120 -7.95 -22.76 -0.65
N LEU A 121 -7.69 -22.41 -1.91
CA LEU A 121 -8.38 -22.97 -3.06
C LEU A 121 -7.83 -24.36 -3.38
N PRO A 122 -8.68 -25.40 -3.49
CA PRO A 122 -8.23 -26.78 -3.67
C PRO A 122 -7.51 -27.03 -4.99
N GLU A 123 -7.76 -26.20 -6.01
CA GLU A 123 -7.09 -26.28 -7.30
C GLU A 123 -5.67 -25.70 -7.33
N ILE A 124 -5.26 -24.95 -6.31
CA ILE A 124 -3.90 -24.39 -6.23
C ILE A 124 -3.02 -25.36 -5.46
N GLU A 125 -2.18 -26.07 -6.20
CA GLU A 125 -1.16 -26.93 -5.61
C GLU A 125 -0.09 -26.10 -4.90
N ARG A 126 0.36 -26.56 -3.72
CA ARG A 126 1.48 -25.95 -2.98
C ARG A 126 2.83 -26.36 -3.57
N ALA A 127 2.96 -26.24 -4.89
CA ALA A 127 4.18 -26.53 -5.63
C ALA A 127 5.04 -25.27 -5.73
N LEU A 128 6.36 -25.44 -5.60
CA LEU A 128 7.31 -24.34 -5.75
C LEU A 128 7.40 -23.90 -7.21
N ASN A 129 7.40 -22.59 -7.43
CA ASN A 129 7.90 -22.01 -8.66
C ASN A 129 9.42 -21.97 -8.60
N TRP A 130 10.07 -22.97 -9.21
CA TRP A 130 11.53 -23.10 -9.22
C TRP A 130 12.25 -21.88 -9.82
N GLY A 131 11.66 -21.21 -10.80
CA GLY A 131 12.22 -19.99 -11.38
C GLY A 131 12.18 -18.81 -10.39
N ALA A 132 11.10 -18.67 -9.63
CA ALA A 132 11.01 -17.66 -8.57
C ALA A 132 11.94 -17.97 -7.39
N LEU A 133 12.11 -19.26 -7.05
CA LEU A 133 13.06 -19.69 -6.02
C LEU A 133 14.52 -19.40 -6.43
N ASP A 134 14.88 -19.66 -7.67
CA ASP A 134 16.22 -19.33 -8.21
C ASP A 134 16.53 -17.83 -8.08
N HIS A 135 15.55 -16.97 -8.40
CA HIS A 135 15.67 -15.52 -8.21
C HIS A 135 15.75 -15.13 -6.75
N LEU A 136 14.98 -15.76 -5.87
CA LEU A 136 15.07 -15.50 -4.43
C LEU A 136 16.47 -15.85 -3.89
N LEU A 137 17.04 -16.99 -4.29
CA LEU A 137 18.36 -17.41 -3.82
C LEU A 137 19.49 -16.55 -4.41
N THR A 138 19.27 -15.95 -5.58
CA THR A 138 20.25 -15.09 -6.27
C THR A 138 20.15 -13.61 -5.87
N PHE A 139 18.93 -13.09 -5.74
CA PHE A 139 18.62 -11.66 -5.60
C PHE A 139 17.84 -11.32 -4.33
N LEU A 140 17.58 -12.30 -3.46
CA LEU A 140 16.87 -12.13 -2.18
C LEU A 140 15.40 -11.72 -2.31
N VAL A 141 14.82 -11.79 -3.52
CA VAL A 141 13.41 -11.45 -3.79
C VAL A 141 12.82 -12.27 -4.93
N THR A 142 11.51 -12.55 -4.86
CA THR A 142 10.79 -13.19 -5.98
C THR A 142 10.52 -12.18 -7.11
N PRO A 143 10.46 -12.60 -8.38
CA PRO A 143 10.23 -11.70 -9.50
C PRO A 143 8.94 -10.89 -9.36
N PRO A 144 8.85 -9.65 -9.91
CA PRO A 144 7.69 -8.77 -9.72
C PRO A 144 6.34 -9.37 -10.13
N ALA A 145 6.32 -10.19 -11.19
CA ALA A 145 5.12 -10.82 -11.73
C ALA A 145 4.84 -12.23 -11.18
N GLN A 146 5.80 -12.86 -10.48
CA GLN A 146 5.74 -14.26 -10.09
C GLN A 146 5.76 -14.44 -8.58
N SER A 147 4.93 -15.33 -8.05
CA SER A 147 5.07 -15.77 -6.67
C SER A 147 5.95 -17.01 -6.53
N ILE A 148 6.33 -17.35 -5.30
CA ILE A 148 7.05 -18.56 -4.90
C ILE A 148 6.22 -19.82 -5.13
N VAL A 149 4.89 -19.69 -5.32
CA VAL A 149 3.97 -20.79 -5.61
C VAL A 149 3.67 -20.84 -7.10
N ALA A 150 3.86 -22.01 -7.70
CA ALA A 150 3.58 -22.24 -9.11
C ALA A 150 2.09 -21.99 -9.43
N GLY A 151 1.83 -21.29 -10.54
CA GLY A 151 0.46 -20.96 -10.98
C GLY A 151 -0.16 -19.74 -10.30
N VAL A 152 0.47 -19.15 -9.28
CA VAL A 152 0.03 -17.88 -8.68
C VAL A 152 0.96 -16.75 -9.11
N ASN A 153 0.36 -15.67 -9.62
CA ASN A 153 1.05 -14.50 -10.15
C ASN A 153 0.78 -13.27 -9.28
N LYS A 154 1.66 -12.27 -9.37
CA LYS A 154 1.46 -10.93 -8.80
C LYS A 154 1.13 -9.97 -9.96
N LEU A 155 0.12 -9.13 -9.80
CA LEU A 155 -0.08 -8.03 -10.75
C LEU A 155 1.05 -7.01 -10.55
N GLU A 156 1.79 -6.63 -11.59
CA GLU A 156 2.93 -5.74 -11.41
C GLU A 156 2.48 -4.29 -11.10
N PRO A 157 3.39 -3.44 -10.55
CA PRO A 157 3.13 -2.02 -10.39
C PRO A 157 2.62 -1.35 -11.68
N GLY A 158 1.64 -0.46 -11.55
CA GLY A 158 1.13 0.33 -12.67
C GLY A 158 0.42 -0.50 -13.75
N GLN A 159 -0.11 -1.68 -13.41
CA GLN A 159 -0.86 -2.53 -14.34
C GLN A 159 -2.34 -2.67 -14.00
N LEU A 160 -3.11 -2.93 -15.05
CA LEU A 160 -4.49 -3.37 -15.05
C LEU A 160 -4.55 -4.83 -15.50
N LEU A 161 -5.46 -5.61 -14.92
CA LEU A 161 -5.81 -6.95 -15.38
C LEU A 161 -7.33 -7.03 -15.57
N THR A 162 -7.77 -7.36 -16.78
CA THR A 162 -9.19 -7.45 -17.11
C THR A 162 -9.59 -8.85 -17.52
N VAL A 163 -10.74 -9.29 -17.01
CA VAL A 163 -11.30 -10.63 -17.26
C VAL A 163 -12.76 -10.50 -17.68
N ALA A 164 -13.13 -11.20 -18.75
CA ALA A 164 -14.49 -11.28 -19.25
C ALA A 164 -14.79 -12.70 -19.77
N PRO A 165 -16.06 -13.15 -19.74
CA PRO A 165 -16.45 -14.46 -20.24
C PRO A 165 -15.97 -14.73 -21.68
N GLY A 166 -15.40 -15.91 -21.90
CA GLY A 166 -14.93 -16.34 -23.22
C GLY A 166 -13.68 -15.61 -23.75
N ARG A 167 -13.02 -14.77 -22.93
CA ARG A 167 -11.78 -14.07 -23.31
C ARG A 167 -10.64 -14.45 -22.38
N ALA A 168 -9.44 -14.53 -22.94
CA ALA A 168 -8.23 -14.66 -22.14
C ALA A 168 -8.02 -13.40 -21.29
N PRO A 169 -7.50 -13.51 -20.05
CA PRO A 169 -7.18 -12.35 -19.24
C PRO A 169 -6.23 -11.39 -19.96
N GLN A 170 -6.52 -10.09 -19.89
CA GLN A 170 -5.73 -9.06 -20.57
C GLN A 170 -5.01 -8.18 -19.54
N ILE A 171 -3.69 -8.09 -19.65
CA ILE A 171 -2.87 -7.20 -18.81
C ILE A 171 -2.45 -5.99 -19.64
N ARG A 172 -2.66 -4.79 -19.09
CA ARG A 172 -2.22 -3.53 -19.70
C ARG A 172 -1.49 -2.70 -18.66
N ARG A 173 -0.29 -2.21 -19.00
CA ARG A 173 0.41 -1.21 -18.18
C ARG A 173 -0.18 0.18 -18.45
N TYR A 174 -0.59 0.87 -17.38
CA TYR A 174 -1.07 2.25 -17.44
C TYR A 174 -0.05 3.26 -16.91
N TRP A 175 0.98 2.81 -16.19
CA TRP A 175 2.03 3.67 -15.66
C TRP A 175 3.39 2.97 -15.63
N GLN A 176 4.45 3.73 -15.85
CA GLN A 176 5.84 3.33 -15.59
C GLN A 176 6.67 4.55 -15.21
N VAL A 177 7.67 4.36 -14.36
CA VAL A 177 8.65 5.40 -14.06
C VAL A 177 9.38 5.81 -15.35
N ARG A 178 9.54 7.11 -15.56
CA ARG A 178 10.33 7.67 -16.65
C ARG A 178 11.34 8.63 -16.06
N PHE A 179 12.62 8.30 -16.18
CA PHE A 179 13.72 9.17 -15.75
C PHE A 179 14.01 10.16 -16.87
N GLN A 180 13.44 11.36 -16.73
CA GLN A 180 13.62 12.49 -17.65
C GLN A 180 14.04 13.70 -16.83
N PRO A 181 15.34 13.83 -16.49
CA PRO A 181 15.84 14.99 -15.76
C PRO A 181 15.57 16.27 -16.55
N ASP A 182 15.15 17.33 -15.85
CA ASP A 182 14.95 18.64 -16.43
C ASP A 182 16.18 19.50 -16.12
N ASP A 183 17.08 19.70 -17.07
CA ASP A 183 18.32 20.45 -16.84
C ASP A 183 18.10 21.98 -16.78
N ARG A 184 16.85 22.44 -16.92
CA ARG A 184 16.50 23.88 -16.87
C ARG A 184 16.27 24.40 -15.46
N ILE A 185 16.16 23.51 -14.46
CA ILE A 185 15.96 23.90 -13.06
C ILE A 185 17.29 23.95 -12.31
N THR A 186 17.47 24.99 -11.52
CA THR A 186 18.66 25.17 -10.68
C THR A 186 18.56 24.32 -9.41
N GLU A 187 19.69 24.00 -8.79
CA GLU A 187 19.74 23.25 -7.53
C GLU A 187 18.86 23.86 -6.41
N PRO A 188 18.86 25.18 -6.16
CA PRO A 188 17.94 25.78 -5.18
C PRO A 188 16.46 25.54 -5.49
N GLN A 189 16.08 25.56 -6.77
CA GLN A 189 14.71 25.28 -7.19
C GLN A 189 14.35 23.80 -6.99
N VAL A 190 15.30 22.88 -7.23
CA VAL A 190 15.13 21.45 -6.95
C VAL A 190 14.91 21.22 -5.45
N ILE A 191 15.71 21.84 -4.59
CA ILE A 191 15.61 21.70 -3.13
C ILE A 191 14.23 22.14 -2.65
N GLU A 192 13.76 23.32 -3.07
CA GLU A 192 12.46 23.83 -2.64
C GLU A 192 11.30 23.00 -3.19
N ARG A 193 11.40 22.55 -4.45
CA ARG A 193 10.38 21.67 -5.05
C ARG A 193 10.30 20.32 -4.35
N LEU A 194 11.45 19.71 -4.02
CA LEU A 194 11.51 18.45 -3.29
C LEU A 194 10.88 18.60 -1.90
N ARG A 195 11.23 19.67 -1.17
CA ARG A 195 10.65 19.97 0.14
C ARG A 195 9.14 20.13 0.05
N ALA A 196 8.63 20.93 -0.89
CA ALA A 196 7.21 21.14 -1.09
C ALA A 196 6.46 19.83 -1.41
N MET A 197 7.03 19.00 -2.29
CA MET A 197 6.46 17.69 -2.65
C MET A 197 6.44 16.72 -1.48
N LEU A 198 7.49 16.69 -0.64
CA LEU A 198 7.55 15.86 0.56
C LEU A 198 6.47 16.28 1.58
N VAL A 199 6.39 17.58 1.86
CA VAL A 199 5.40 18.13 2.81
C VAL A 199 3.98 17.88 2.32
N GLU A 200 3.69 18.12 1.04
CA GLU A 200 2.40 17.82 0.42
C GLU A 200 2.08 16.31 0.48
N SER A 201 3.05 15.45 0.16
CA SER A 201 2.87 14.00 0.23
C SER A 201 2.50 13.57 1.64
N VAL A 202 3.23 14.01 2.65
CA VAL A 202 2.92 13.70 4.06
C VAL A 202 1.54 14.24 4.46
N ALA A 203 1.16 15.44 4.02
CA ALA A 203 -0.17 15.98 4.31
C ALA A 203 -1.29 15.09 3.77
N LEU A 204 -1.12 14.58 2.55
CA LEU A 204 -2.07 13.69 1.89
C LEU A 204 -2.19 12.32 2.56
N HIS A 205 -1.10 11.78 3.10
CA HIS A 205 -1.08 10.50 3.83
C HIS A 205 -1.59 10.60 5.27
N ARG A 206 -1.92 11.80 5.76
CA ARG A 206 -2.43 12.03 7.12
C ARG A 206 -3.95 12.10 7.21
N VAL A 207 -4.66 12.06 6.08
CA VAL A 207 -6.13 12.10 6.08
C VAL A 207 -6.67 10.79 6.66
N SER A 208 -7.03 10.82 7.96
CA SER A 208 -7.41 9.64 8.72
C SER A 208 -8.37 10.01 9.86
N GLU A 209 -9.35 9.14 10.14
CA GLU A 209 -10.24 9.23 11.31
C GLU A 209 -9.69 8.48 12.54
N VAL A 210 -8.52 7.85 12.40
CA VAL A 210 -7.86 7.07 13.46
C VAL A 210 -6.47 7.64 13.79
N PRO A 211 -5.88 7.31 14.95
CA PRO A 211 -4.57 7.83 15.32
C PRO A 211 -3.47 7.43 14.32
N VAL A 212 -2.63 8.41 13.99
CA VAL A 212 -1.51 8.30 13.05
C VAL A 212 -0.18 8.52 13.79
N GLY A 213 0.82 7.69 13.50
CA GLY A 213 2.20 7.86 13.96
C GLY A 213 3.21 7.83 12.82
N ALA A 214 4.50 7.81 13.17
CA ALA A 214 5.59 7.64 12.22
C ALA A 214 6.63 6.64 12.74
N PHE A 215 7.23 5.86 11.84
CA PHE A 215 8.48 5.18 12.16
C PHE A 215 9.62 6.18 12.11
N LEU A 216 10.51 6.12 13.10
CA LEU A 216 11.67 6.99 13.19
C LEU A 216 12.92 6.13 13.36
N SER A 217 13.83 6.19 12.38
CA SER A 217 15.15 5.58 12.47
C SER A 217 16.21 6.67 12.67
N GLY A 218 17.49 6.30 12.63
CA GLY A 218 18.58 7.28 12.61
C GLY A 218 18.81 7.92 11.24
N GLY A 219 18.13 7.44 10.20
CA GLY A 219 18.29 7.84 8.81
C GLY A 219 17.62 9.16 8.45
N LEU A 220 18.08 9.73 7.33
CA LEU A 220 17.54 10.99 6.79
C LEU A 220 16.08 10.85 6.34
N ASP A 221 15.70 9.71 5.76
CA ASP A 221 14.39 9.52 5.13
C ASP A 221 13.26 9.55 6.15
N SER A 222 13.32 8.68 7.16
CA SER A 222 12.33 8.62 8.24
C SER A 222 12.30 9.93 9.06
N SER A 223 13.47 10.55 9.27
CA SER A 223 13.58 11.86 9.91
C SER A 223 12.88 12.95 9.11
N ALA A 224 13.01 12.94 7.78
CA ALA A 224 12.36 13.91 6.91
C ALA A 224 10.84 13.73 6.87
N VAL A 225 10.35 12.49 6.85
CA VAL A 225 8.92 12.17 6.96
C VAL A 225 8.37 12.59 8.31
N ALA A 226 9.03 12.25 9.41
CA ALA A 226 8.61 12.62 10.77
C ALA A 226 8.63 14.14 10.97
N ALA A 227 9.65 14.84 10.44
CA ALA A 227 9.72 16.30 10.49
C ALA A 227 8.58 16.96 9.69
N ALA A 228 8.33 16.50 8.47
CA ALA A 228 7.22 16.99 7.66
C ALA A 228 5.85 16.73 8.34
N MET A 229 5.70 15.62 9.05
CA MET A 229 4.50 15.31 9.83
C MET A 229 4.37 16.26 11.03
N ALA A 230 5.45 16.49 11.78
CA ALA A 230 5.49 17.36 12.94
C ALA A 230 5.19 18.83 12.60
N TRP A 231 5.70 19.35 11.47
CA TRP A 231 5.45 20.74 11.03
C TRP A 231 3.98 21.05 10.75
N GLN A 232 3.17 20.02 10.56
CA GLN A 232 1.76 20.13 10.20
C GLN A 232 0.82 19.86 11.39
N THR A 233 1.33 19.90 12.62
CA THR A 233 0.53 19.72 13.84
C THR A 233 1.11 20.53 14.99
N SER A 234 0.25 21.00 15.89
CA SER A 234 0.66 21.63 17.15
C SER A 234 0.80 20.64 18.30
N ARG A 235 0.39 19.38 18.12
CA ARG A 235 0.49 18.31 19.11
C ARG A 235 1.70 17.42 18.79
N PRO A 236 2.40 16.90 19.82
CA PRO A 236 3.45 15.90 19.63
C PRO A 236 2.97 14.73 18.77
N ILE A 237 3.72 14.42 17.71
CA ILE A 237 3.49 13.22 16.91
C ILE A 237 3.98 11.99 17.67
N LYS A 238 3.35 10.84 17.48
CA LYS A 238 3.85 9.57 18.00
C LYS A 238 4.91 9.01 17.06
N THR A 239 6.08 8.70 17.60
CA THR A 239 7.20 8.12 16.85
C THR A 239 7.64 6.80 17.44
N PHE A 240 7.96 5.81 16.60
CA PHE A 240 8.32 4.46 17.02
C PHE A 240 9.67 4.03 16.46
N THR A 241 10.52 3.46 17.31
CA THR A 241 11.88 3.05 16.97
C THR A 241 12.18 1.67 17.54
N ILE A 242 12.95 0.88 16.78
CA ILE A 242 13.58 -0.35 17.27
C ILE A 242 15.07 -0.07 17.47
N GLY A 243 15.54 -0.32 18.69
CA GLY A 243 16.96 -0.29 19.03
C GLY A 243 17.56 -1.70 19.08
N PHE A 244 18.89 -1.79 19.07
CA PHE A 244 19.61 -3.05 19.16
C PHE A 244 20.63 -3.00 20.30
N ARG A 245 20.93 -4.15 20.91
CA ARG A 245 21.97 -4.23 21.96
C ARG A 245 23.38 -4.13 21.41
N ASP A 246 23.59 -4.55 20.16
CA ASP A 246 24.87 -4.43 19.48
C ASP A 246 25.01 -3.01 18.91
N PRO A 247 25.96 -2.19 19.42
CA PRO A 247 26.10 -0.80 19.00
C PRO A 247 26.39 -0.61 17.51
N ARG A 248 26.85 -1.65 16.81
CA ARG A 248 27.12 -1.60 15.36
C ARG A 248 25.87 -1.46 14.51
N TYR A 249 24.73 -1.90 15.05
CA TYR A 249 23.43 -1.90 14.36
C TYR A 249 22.40 -0.99 15.04
N ASP A 250 22.77 -0.33 16.15
CA ASP A 250 21.85 0.48 16.94
C ASP A 250 21.84 1.94 16.49
N GLU A 251 20.76 2.33 15.81
CA GLU A 251 20.51 3.71 15.40
C GLU A 251 19.65 4.50 16.41
N SER A 252 19.20 3.85 17.50
CA SER A 252 18.27 4.46 18.46
C SER A 252 18.76 5.78 19.04
N GLY A 253 20.08 5.93 19.23
CA GLY A 253 20.69 7.19 19.68
C GLY A 253 20.47 8.36 18.71
N HIS A 254 20.44 8.11 17.40
CA HIS A 254 20.13 9.12 16.38
C HIS A 254 18.63 9.45 16.40
N ALA A 255 17.78 8.42 16.45
CA ALA A 255 16.33 8.57 16.53
C ALA A 255 15.91 9.40 17.76
N ARG A 256 16.50 9.16 18.94
CA ARG A 256 16.24 9.96 20.16
C ARG A 256 16.60 11.43 19.99
N ARG A 257 17.72 11.73 19.33
CA ARG A 257 18.10 13.13 19.06
C ARG A 257 17.10 13.80 18.13
N MET A 258 16.67 13.10 17.08
CA MET A 258 15.65 13.62 16.18
C MET A 258 14.30 13.79 16.89
N ALA A 259 13.88 12.82 17.68
CA ALA A 259 12.66 12.89 18.49
C ALA A 259 12.66 14.11 19.44
N ALA A 260 13.80 14.39 20.09
CA ALA A 260 13.96 15.57 20.94
C ALA A 260 13.84 16.89 20.14
N VAL A 261 14.41 16.96 18.94
CA VAL A 261 14.28 18.11 18.04
C VAL A 261 12.83 18.30 17.58
N LEU A 262 12.11 17.21 17.32
CA LEU A 262 10.70 17.24 16.92
C LEU A 262 9.74 17.48 18.09
N GLY A 263 10.18 17.28 19.33
CA GLY A 263 9.30 17.23 20.49
C GLY A 263 8.24 16.12 20.39
N SER A 264 8.60 14.97 19.82
CA SER A 264 7.67 13.85 19.60
C SER A 264 7.39 13.04 20.88
N ASP A 265 6.21 12.41 20.94
CA ASP A 265 5.91 11.33 21.87
C ASP A 265 6.64 10.06 21.36
N HIS A 266 7.84 9.81 21.88
CA HIS A 266 8.77 8.82 21.36
C HIS A 266 8.70 7.49 22.10
N HIS A 267 8.48 6.41 21.35
CA HIS A 267 8.36 5.04 21.84
C HIS A 267 9.50 4.21 21.25
N GLU A 268 10.33 3.64 22.13
CA GLU A 268 11.48 2.85 21.74
C GLU A 268 11.36 1.44 22.33
N LEU A 269 11.67 0.42 21.52
CA LEU A 269 11.81 -0.96 21.98
C LEU A 269 13.18 -1.49 21.55
N VAL A 270 13.98 -1.97 22.51
CA VAL A 270 15.24 -2.65 22.20
C VAL A 270 14.92 -4.11 21.87
N LEU A 271 15.30 -4.55 20.67
CA LEU A 271 15.07 -5.91 20.20
C LEU A 271 15.94 -6.91 20.96
N ASP A 272 15.32 -8.01 21.38
CA ASP A 272 16.05 -9.17 21.90
C ASP A 272 16.77 -9.90 20.75
N PRO A 273 18.07 -10.24 20.89
CA PRO A 273 18.75 -11.04 19.89
C PRO A 273 18.13 -12.43 19.65
N ASP A 274 17.40 -13.01 20.61
CA ASP A 274 16.61 -14.22 20.35
C ASP A 274 15.25 -13.89 19.74
N ILE A 275 15.16 -14.09 18.43
CA ILE A 275 13.97 -13.83 17.62
C ILE A 275 13.24 -15.11 17.20
N THR A 276 13.72 -16.28 17.63
CA THR A 276 13.25 -17.58 17.13
C THR A 276 11.75 -17.77 17.32
N GLY A 277 11.21 -17.26 18.43
CA GLY A 277 9.78 -17.28 18.74
C GLY A 277 8.89 -16.44 17.82
N TYR A 278 9.46 -15.58 16.95
CA TYR A 278 8.69 -14.75 16.01
C TYR A 278 8.77 -15.23 14.55
N LEU A 279 9.63 -16.21 14.25
CA LEU A 279 9.89 -16.61 12.87
C LEU A 279 8.65 -17.16 12.16
N ASP A 280 7.85 -17.98 12.84
CA ASP A 280 6.61 -18.54 12.29
C ASP A 280 5.57 -17.44 12.01
N ASP A 281 5.42 -16.48 12.93
CA ASP A 281 4.52 -15.34 12.77
C ASP A 281 4.95 -14.45 11.60
N ILE A 282 6.25 -14.15 11.50
CA ILE A 282 6.82 -13.36 10.39
C ILE A 282 6.59 -14.09 9.06
N ALA A 283 6.91 -15.38 8.98
CA ALA A 283 6.69 -16.18 7.78
C ALA A 283 5.20 -16.21 7.38
N TRP A 284 4.29 -16.34 8.35
CA TRP A 284 2.85 -16.29 8.13
C TRP A 284 2.38 -14.95 7.56
N HIS A 285 2.95 -13.83 8.02
CA HIS A 285 2.55 -12.50 7.58
C HIS A 285 3.18 -12.08 6.25
N LEU A 286 4.43 -12.48 5.97
CA LEU A 286 5.13 -12.13 4.74
C LEU A 286 4.59 -12.83 3.49
N ASP A 287 3.84 -13.93 3.65
CA ASP A 287 3.29 -14.78 2.59
C ASP A 287 4.33 -15.51 1.71
N GLU A 288 5.46 -14.86 1.46
CA GLU A 288 6.57 -15.35 0.67
C GLU A 288 7.90 -15.00 1.37
N PRO A 289 8.95 -15.80 1.18
CA PRO A 289 10.27 -15.45 1.68
C PRO A 289 10.79 -14.16 1.01
N PHE A 290 11.42 -13.31 1.82
CA PHE A 290 12.08 -12.08 1.39
C PHE A 290 13.39 -11.97 2.17
N GLY A 291 14.51 -11.83 1.46
CA GLY A 291 15.86 -11.90 2.04
C GLY A 291 16.38 -10.57 2.54
N ASP A 292 15.53 -9.74 3.15
CA ASP A 292 15.95 -8.52 3.82
C ASP A 292 15.92 -8.70 5.34
N SER A 293 17.07 -8.44 5.97
CA SER A 293 17.22 -8.42 7.43
C SER A 293 16.27 -7.43 8.12
N SER A 294 15.74 -6.43 7.42
CA SER A 294 14.80 -5.44 7.93
C SER A 294 13.41 -6.01 8.26
N ALA A 295 13.06 -7.22 7.78
CA ALA A 295 11.75 -7.81 8.00
C ALA A 295 11.42 -7.99 9.50
N ILE A 296 12.40 -8.42 10.29
CA ILE A 296 12.26 -8.64 11.74
C ILE A 296 12.04 -7.32 12.49
N PRO A 297 12.92 -6.30 12.40
CA PRO A 297 12.67 -5.03 13.07
C PRO A 297 11.41 -4.34 12.55
N THR A 298 11.04 -4.50 11.27
CA THR A 298 9.79 -3.96 10.71
C THR A 298 8.56 -4.61 11.34
N TYR A 299 8.56 -5.93 11.51
CA TYR A 299 7.49 -6.63 12.22
C TYR A 299 7.38 -6.14 13.68
N MET A 300 8.52 -6.00 14.36
CA MET A 300 8.56 -5.61 15.77
C MET A 300 8.14 -4.15 15.99
N VAL A 301 8.60 -3.22 15.15
CA VAL A 301 8.16 -1.81 15.23
C VAL A 301 6.68 -1.67 14.91
N SER A 302 6.16 -2.47 13.97
CA SER A 302 4.73 -2.50 13.66
C SER A 302 3.90 -3.01 14.84
N LYS A 303 4.37 -4.04 15.54
CA LYS A 303 3.73 -4.58 16.75
C LYS A 303 3.75 -3.58 17.91
N LEU A 304 4.82 -2.79 18.03
CA LEU A 304 4.90 -1.69 18.99
C LEU A 304 3.89 -0.58 18.64
N ALA A 305 3.90 -0.12 17.39
CA ALA A 305 3.03 0.96 16.94
C ALA A 305 1.55 0.62 17.03
N ALA A 306 1.17 -0.63 16.71
CA ALA A 306 -0.20 -1.12 16.75
C ALA A 306 -0.86 -1.05 18.15
N GLN A 307 -0.07 -0.90 19.22
CA GLN A 307 -0.58 -0.69 20.58
C GLN A 307 -1.10 0.73 20.82
N GLN A 308 -0.77 1.67 19.92
CA GLN A 308 -0.95 3.11 20.12
C GLN A 308 -1.62 3.81 18.93
N VAL A 309 -1.37 3.33 17.71
CA VAL A 309 -1.85 3.94 16.46
C VAL A 309 -2.30 2.88 15.47
N THR A 310 -3.15 3.29 14.52
CA THR A 310 -3.67 2.40 13.46
C THR A 310 -2.94 2.64 12.13
N VAL A 311 -2.46 3.86 11.90
CA VAL A 311 -1.73 4.24 10.69
C VAL A 311 -0.34 4.72 11.05
N VAL A 312 0.64 4.36 10.23
CA VAL A 312 2.03 4.81 10.38
C VAL A 312 2.56 5.28 9.04
N LEU A 313 3.27 6.41 9.05
CA LEU A 313 4.08 6.88 7.92
C LEU A 313 5.54 6.42 8.11
N SER A 314 6.17 5.99 7.02
CA SER A 314 7.55 5.50 6.98
C SER A 314 8.25 5.92 5.71
#